data_AF-A0A2J7TD70-F1
#
_entry.id   AF-A0A2J7TD70-F1
#
_cell.length_a   1.000
_cell.length_b   1.000
_cell.length_c   1.000
_cell.angle_alpha   90.00
_cell.angle_beta   90.00
_cell.angle_gamma   90.00
#
_symmetry.space_group_name_H-M   'P 1'
#
loop_
_entity.id
_entity.type
_entity.pdbx_description
1 polymer ?
#
loop_
_entity_poly.entity_id
_entity_poly.type
_entity_poly.pdbx_seq_one_letter_code
_entity_poly.pdbx_strand_id
1 'polypeptide(L)'
;MPNYNIHENPVRSDWLEKIAELKSVKDATAFIQDFRKKNTSPFRTCYALDVDYLFIEAKIEERLAVLKSSTFSAADLFTKATTGETAQAVADDWIAKMDAEKDKFAAEKILITFRQLYKPPVLPVNLFFKVDTYLGSRLMELRNTDYYADSLEDLRKKRGVKVLRLGNVA
;
A
#
# COMPACT_ATOMS: atom_id res chain seq x y z
N MET A 1 -12.16 -16.35 -12.00
CA MET A 1 -12.52 -15.53 -13.17
C MET A 1 -12.67 -16.45 -14.36
N PRO A 2 -13.45 -16.09 -15.39
CA PRO A 2 -13.34 -16.74 -16.70
C PRO A 2 -11.87 -16.76 -17.16
N ASN A 3 -11.50 -17.72 -18.03
CA ASN A 3 -10.16 -17.84 -18.63
C ASN A 3 -9.87 -16.67 -19.59
N TYR A 4 -9.82 -15.44 -19.08
CA TYR A 4 -9.41 -14.29 -19.86
C TYR A 4 -7.91 -14.33 -20.12
N ASN A 5 -7.46 -13.68 -21.20
CA ASN A 5 -6.05 -13.51 -21.47
C ASN A 5 -5.39 -12.72 -20.33
N ILE A 6 -4.17 -13.10 -19.98
CA ILE A 6 -3.47 -12.58 -18.79
C ILE A 6 -3.24 -11.06 -18.89
N HIS A 7 -2.83 -10.57 -20.06
CA HIS A 7 -2.38 -9.18 -20.23
C HIS A 7 -3.45 -8.24 -20.76
N GLU A 8 -4.42 -8.78 -21.50
CA GLU A 8 -5.50 -8.04 -22.14
C GLU A 8 -6.83 -8.72 -21.80
N ASN A 9 -7.65 -8.06 -20.98
CA ASN A 9 -8.92 -8.62 -20.56
C ASN A 9 -9.95 -7.52 -20.28
N PRO A 10 -11.25 -7.85 -20.26
CA PRO A 10 -12.31 -6.88 -20.03
C PRO A 10 -12.17 -6.14 -18.70
N VAL A 11 -11.67 -6.82 -17.65
CA VAL A 11 -11.47 -6.18 -16.33
C VAL A 11 -10.48 -5.02 -16.45
N ARG A 12 -9.33 -5.22 -17.10
CA ARG A 12 -8.34 -4.16 -17.31
C ARG A 12 -8.88 -3.04 -18.18
N SER A 13 -9.62 -3.35 -19.24
CA SER A 13 -10.25 -2.36 -20.11
C SER A 13 -11.23 -1.47 -19.34
N ASP A 14 -12.13 -2.06 -18.55
CA ASP A 14 -13.10 -1.32 -17.73
C ASP A 14 -12.41 -0.38 -16.71
N TRP A 15 -11.28 -0.80 -16.16
CA TRP A 15 -10.49 0.03 -15.25
C TRP A 15 -9.76 1.16 -15.97
N LEU A 16 -9.23 0.93 -17.17
CA LEU A 16 -8.62 1.97 -17.98
C LEU A 16 -9.61 3.09 -18.33
N GLU A 17 -10.87 2.74 -18.63
CA GLU A 17 -11.94 3.70 -18.87
C GLU A 17 -12.19 4.58 -17.64
N LYS A 18 -12.35 3.99 -16.45
CA LYS A 18 -12.51 4.73 -15.18
C LYS A 18 -11.32 5.65 -14.88
N ILE A 19 -10.10 5.20 -15.18
CA ILE A 19 -8.88 5.98 -14.97
C ILE A 19 -8.84 7.21 -15.90
N ALA A 20 -9.30 7.06 -17.15
CA ALA A 20 -9.34 8.15 -18.13
C ALA A 20 -10.28 9.30 -17.72
N GLU A 21 -11.29 9.01 -16.91
CA GLU A 21 -12.24 10.01 -16.38
C GLU A 21 -11.64 10.90 -15.30
N LEU A 22 -10.57 10.50 -14.62
CA LEU A 22 -9.94 11.29 -13.56
C LEU A 22 -9.34 12.59 -14.12
N LYS A 23 -9.86 13.76 -13.72
CA LYS A 23 -9.42 15.07 -14.25
C LYS A 23 -8.64 15.95 -13.25
N SER A 24 -8.62 15.60 -11.96
CA SER A 24 -7.96 16.42 -10.94
C SER A 24 -7.03 15.59 -10.05
N VAL A 25 -5.99 16.23 -9.51
CA VAL A 25 -5.05 15.61 -8.56
C VAL A 25 -5.80 15.11 -7.32
N LYS A 26 -6.78 15.88 -6.83
CA LYS A 26 -7.58 15.52 -5.64
C LYS A 26 -8.35 14.23 -5.86
N ASP A 27 -9.08 14.12 -6.97
CA ASP A 27 -9.91 12.95 -7.25
C ASP A 27 -9.05 11.72 -7.53
N ALA A 28 -7.97 11.87 -8.31
CA ALA A 28 -7.04 10.78 -8.58
C ALA A 28 -6.30 10.31 -7.30
N THR A 29 -6.02 11.20 -6.36
CA THR A 29 -5.42 10.84 -5.05
C THR A 29 -6.40 10.04 -4.20
N ALA A 30 -7.65 10.49 -4.09
CA ALA A 30 -8.67 9.73 -3.36
C ALA A 30 -8.90 8.35 -4.02
N PHE A 31 -8.96 8.32 -5.35
CA PHE A 31 -9.15 7.10 -6.14
C PHE A 31 -8.03 6.08 -5.90
N ILE A 32 -6.76 6.49 -5.96
CA ILE A 32 -5.64 5.56 -5.75
C ILE A 32 -5.55 5.06 -4.30
N GLN A 33 -5.85 5.91 -3.32
CA GLN A 33 -5.85 5.52 -1.92
C GLN A 33 -6.97 4.52 -1.60
N ASP A 34 -8.19 4.74 -2.13
CA ASP A 34 -9.28 3.78 -2.02
C ASP A 34 -8.92 2.46 -2.71
N PHE A 35 -8.41 2.53 -3.95
CA PHE A 35 -7.98 1.36 -4.71
C PHE A 35 -6.99 0.49 -3.92
N ARG A 36 -5.96 1.12 -3.34
CA ARG A 36 -4.92 0.44 -2.56
C ARG A 36 -5.48 -0.20 -1.30
N LYS A 37 -6.32 0.50 -0.54
CA LYS A 37 -6.98 -0.06 0.65
C LYS A 37 -7.84 -1.27 0.31
N LYS A 38 -8.57 -1.20 -0.81
CA LYS A 38 -9.52 -2.24 -1.21
C LYS A 38 -8.85 -3.49 -1.80
N ASN A 39 -7.77 -3.33 -2.56
CA ASN A 39 -7.26 -4.39 -3.43
C ASN A 39 -5.81 -4.83 -3.15
N THR A 40 -5.05 -4.12 -2.30
CA THR A 40 -3.62 -4.39 -2.08
C THR A 40 -3.31 -4.84 -0.66
N SER A 41 -2.20 -5.55 -0.48
CA SER A 41 -1.73 -6.13 0.79
C SER A 41 -2.57 -7.31 1.32
N PRO A 42 -2.12 -8.04 2.35
CA PRO A 42 -2.93 -9.06 3.03
C PRO A 42 -4.16 -8.49 3.75
N PHE A 43 -4.22 -7.17 4.02
CA PHE A 43 -5.35 -6.52 4.68
C PHE A 43 -6.38 -5.94 3.69
N ARG A 44 -6.28 -6.28 2.40
CA ARG A 44 -7.25 -5.85 1.39
C ARG A 44 -8.67 -6.33 1.74
N THR A 45 -9.66 -5.51 1.44
CA THR A 45 -11.07 -5.87 1.68
C THR A 45 -11.69 -6.69 0.55
N CYS A 46 -11.02 -6.78 -0.60
CA CYS A 46 -11.48 -7.53 -1.75
C CYS A 46 -10.32 -8.21 -2.50
N TYR A 47 -10.49 -9.48 -2.82
CA TYR A 47 -9.56 -10.28 -3.64
C TYR A 47 -10.04 -10.47 -5.08
N ALA A 48 -11.13 -9.79 -5.49
CA ALA A 48 -11.70 -9.96 -6.83
C ALA A 48 -10.78 -9.49 -7.97
N LEU A 49 -9.71 -8.74 -7.69
CA LEU A 49 -8.75 -8.26 -8.68
C LEU A 49 -7.35 -8.87 -8.50
N ASP A 50 -7.21 -10.02 -7.83
CA ASP A 50 -5.90 -10.52 -7.40
C ASP A 50 -4.85 -10.66 -8.53
N VAL A 51 -5.29 -10.99 -9.75
CA VAL A 51 -4.41 -11.15 -10.94
C VAL A 51 -4.30 -9.91 -11.83
N ASP A 52 -5.00 -8.82 -11.48
CA ASP A 52 -5.05 -7.60 -12.29
C ASP A 52 -4.68 -6.32 -11.51
N TYR A 53 -4.77 -6.33 -10.18
CA TYR A 53 -4.65 -5.11 -9.38
C TYR A 53 -3.27 -4.44 -9.51
N LEU A 54 -2.20 -5.21 -9.74
CA LEU A 54 -0.85 -4.67 -9.93
C LEU A 54 -0.75 -3.83 -11.22
N PHE A 55 -1.35 -4.31 -12.32
CA PHE A 55 -1.40 -3.55 -13.57
C PHE A 55 -2.30 -2.32 -13.42
N ILE A 56 -3.47 -2.50 -12.82
CA ILE A 56 -4.43 -1.41 -12.62
C ILE A 56 -3.84 -0.33 -11.73
N GLU A 57 -3.17 -0.69 -10.62
CA GLU A 57 -2.49 0.26 -9.73
C GLU A 57 -1.51 1.12 -10.52
N ALA A 58 -0.64 0.51 -11.33
CA ALA A 58 0.32 1.24 -12.15
C ALA A 58 -0.34 2.23 -13.13
N LYS A 59 -1.50 1.89 -13.69
CA LYS A 59 -2.24 2.80 -14.59
C LYS A 59 -2.89 3.98 -13.85
N ILE A 60 -3.33 3.76 -12.61
CA ILE A 60 -3.77 4.86 -11.75
C ILE A 60 -2.58 5.77 -11.40
N GLU A 61 -1.42 5.17 -11.10
CA GLU A 61 -0.17 5.89 -10.81
C GLU A 61 0.27 6.77 -11.98
N GLU A 62 0.31 6.23 -13.20
CA GLU A 62 0.62 6.98 -14.42
C GLU A 62 -0.31 8.20 -14.56
N ARG A 63 -1.62 8.01 -14.39
CA ARG A 63 -2.61 9.09 -14.51
C ARG A 63 -2.41 10.18 -13.47
N LEU A 64 -2.23 9.81 -12.20
CA LEU A 64 -2.00 10.76 -11.12
C LEU A 64 -0.65 11.50 -11.28
N ALA A 65 0.39 10.83 -11.77
CA ALA A 65 1.69 11.46 -12.02
C ALA A 65 1.60 12.55 -13.09
N VAL A 66 0.88 12.30 -14.19
CA VAL A 66 0.63 13.29 -15.25
C VAL A 66 -0.21 14.47 -14.75
N LEU A 67 -1.27 14.20 -14.00
CA LEU A 67 -2.10 15.25 -13.39
C LEU A 67 -1.29 16.12 -12.43
N LYS A 68 -0.38 15.50 -11.67
CA LYS A 68 0.48 16.22 -10.73
C LYS A 68 1.47 17.13 -11.46
N SER A 69 2.15 16.62 -12.50
CA SER A 69 3.12 17.42 -13.25
C SER A 69 2.49 18.60 -14.00
N SER A 70 1.21 18.51 -14.38
CA SER A 70 0.50 19.62 -15.04
C SER A 70 -0.09 20.64 -14.06
N THR A 71 -0.19 20.32 -12.77
CA THR A 71 -0.94 21.13 -11.79
C THR A 71 -0.05 21.74 -10.72
N PHE A 72 0.96 20.99 -10.25
CA PHE A 72 1.82 21.42 -9.16
C PHE A 72 2.95 22.31 -9.67
N SER A 73 3.37 23.27 -8.85
CA SER A 73 4.63 23.98 -9.11
C SER A 73 5.81 23.01 -8.99
N ALA A 74 6.94 23.36 -9.60
CA ALA A 74 8.16 22.56 -9.49
C ALA A 74 8.56 22.32 -8.02
N ALA A 75 8.38 23.31 -7.14
CA ALA A 75 8.64 23.17 -5.71
C ALA A 75 7.66 22.22 -5.01
N ASP A 76 6.37 22.29 -5.36
CA ASP A 76 5.34 21.42 -4.76
C ASP A 76 5.55 19.95 -5.12
N LEU A 77 6.12 19.63 -6.28
CA LEU A 77 6.46 18.25 -6.68
C LEU A 77 7.42 17.57 -5.70
N PHE A 78 8.26 18.33 -5.00
CA PHE A 78 9.22 17.83 -4.02
C PHE A 78 8.77 17.98 -2.57
N THR A 79 7.91 18.96 -2.28
CA THR A 79 7.60 19.38 -0.91
C THR A 79 6.20 19.01 -0.43
N LYS A 80 5.30 18.59 -1.32
CA LYS A 80 3.91 18.22 -0.98
C LYS A 80 3.56 16.80 -1.39
N ALA A 81 2.71 16.18 -0.59
CA ALA A 81 1.94 15.02 -1.02
C ALA A 81 0.74 15.48 -1.88
N THR A 82 0.20 14.60 -2.72
CA THR A 82 -0.98 14.92 -3.54
C THR A 82 -2.27 15.08 -2.72
N THR A 83 -2.23 14.72 -1.44
CA THR A 83 -3.26 15.02 -0.44
C THR A 83 -3.31 16.50 -0.05
N GLY A 84 -2.28 17.28 -0.39
CA GLY A 84 -2.11 18.69 -0.01
C GLY A 84 -1.26 18.89 1.24
N GLU A 85 -0.94 17.82 1.97
CA GLU A 85 -0.07 17.84 3.14
C GLU A 85 1.38 18.15 2.73
N THR A 86 2.13 18.82 3.62
CA THR A 86 3.59 18.90 3.47
C THR A 86 4.18 17.50 3.58
N ALA A 87 5.02 17.12 2.62
CA ALA A 87 5.60 15.79 2.55
C ALA A 87 6.38 15.44 3.83
N GLN A 88 7.14 16.40 4.38
CA GLN A 88 7.88 16.22 5.62
C GLN A 88 6.97 15.95 6.84
N ALA A 89 5.83 16.65 6.94
CA ALA A 89 4.89 16.42 8.04
C ALA A 89 4.30 15.00 8.00
N VAL A 90 4.01 14.48 6.79
CA VAL A 90 3.62 13.07 6.61
C VAL A 90 4.75 12.16 7.10
N ALA A 91 5.99 12.40 6.68
CA ALA A 91 7.12 11.56 7.10
C ALA A 91 7.27 11.52 8.63
N ASP A 92 7.22 12.68 9.29
CA ASP A 92 7.41 12.79 10.73
C ASP A 92 6.28 12.07 11.50
N ASP A 93 5.03 12.22 11.06
CA ASP A 93 3.87 11.57 11.69
C ASP A 93 3.95 10.03 11.60
N TRP A 94 4.29 9.49 10.42
CA TRP A 94 4.39 8.03 10.26
C TRP A 94 5.59 7.42 11.00
N ILE A 95 6.71 8.14 11.07
CA ILE A 95 7.87 7.74 11.88
C ILE A 95 7.49 7.72 13.37
N ALA A 96 6.87 8.79 13.87
CA ALA A 96 6.47 8.88 15.28
C ALA A 96 5.47 7.77 15.67
N LYS A 97 4.52 7.43 14.79
CA LYS A 97 3.59 6.30 15.00
C LYS A 97 4.33 4.97 15.17
N MET A 98 5.36 4.74 14.36
CA MET A 98 6.15 3.51 14.41
C MET A 98 7.07 3.44 15.65
N ASP A 99 7.66 4.56 16.04
CA ASP A 99 8.53 4.64 17.23
C ASP A 99 7.78 4.38 18.54
N ALA A 100 6.51 4.81 18.59
CA ALA A 100 5.63 4.57 19.72
C ALA A 100 5.18 3.10 19.83
N GLU A 101 5.29 2.33 18.74
CA GLU A 101 4.76 0.96 18.67
C GLU A 101 5.77 -0.08 19.17
N LYS A 102 5.26 -1.04 19.94
CA LYS A 102 6.04 -2.12 20.58
C LYS A 102 5.59 -3.50 20.14
N ASP A 103 4.39 -3.63 19.61
CA ASP A 103 3.85 -4.89 19.11
C ASP A 103 4.10 -5.05 17.60
N LYS A 104 4.65 -6.21 17.20
CA LYS A 104 4.99 -6.50 15.81
C LYS A 104 3.76 -6.59 14.88
N PHE A 105 2.57 -6.91 15.41
CA PHE A 105 1.33 -7.01 14.64
C PHE A 105 0.64 -5.66 14.46
N ALA A 106 0.82 -4.73 15.39
CA ALA A 106 0.42 -3.34 15.21
C ALA A 106 1.40 -2.59 14.31
N ALA A 107 2.71 -2.80 14.48
CA ALA A 107 3.75 -2.18 13.64
C ALA A 107 3.62 -2.55 12.15
N GLU A 108 3.29 -3.81 11.83
CA GLU A 108 3.06 -4.21 10.43
C GLU A 108 1.88 -3.47 9.79
N LYS A 109 0.83 -3.16 10.57
CA LYS A 109 -0.33 -2.39 10.08
C LYS A 109 0.05 -0.96 9.80
N ILE A 110 0.93 -0.36 10.60
CA ILE A 110 1.46 0.99 10.36
C ILE A 110 2.18 1.03 9.02
N LEU A 111 3.17 0.16 8.80
CA LEU A 111 3.93 0.11 7.54
C LEU A 111 3.02 -0.17 6.33
N ILE A 112 2.14 -1.16 6.42
CA ILE A 112 1.23 -1.51 5.32
C ILE A 112 0.31 -0.32 4.99
N THR A 113 -0.25 0.34 6.01
CA THR A 113 -1.16 1.48 5.81
C THR A 113 -0.43 2.68 5.23
N PHE A 114 0.80 2.97 5.69
CA PHE A 114 1.65 4.01 5.08
C PHE A 114 1.81 3.77 3.58
N ARG A 115 2.18 2.54 3.19
CA ARG A 115 2.36 2.18 1.77
C ARG A 115 1.06 2.27 0.97
N GLN A 116 -0.07 1.86 1.54
CA GLN A 116 -1.38 1.98 0.86
C GLN A 116 -1.79 3.45 0.65
N LEU A 117 -1.45 4.34 1.58
CA LEU A 117 -1.84 5.74 1.52
C LEU A 117 -0.87 6.61 0.72
N TYR A 118 0.44 6.37 0.83
CA TYR A 118 1.47 7.32 0.43
C TYR A 118 2.48 6.79 -0.59
N LYS A 119 2.32 5.54 -1.08
CA LYS A 119 3.15 5.06 -2.21
C LYS A 119 3.10 6.07 -3.38
N PRO A 120 4.22 6.37 -4.05
CA PRO A 120 4.24 7.26 -5.20
C PRO A 120 3.17 6.89 -6.23
N PRO A 121 2.58 7.87 -6.94
CA PRO A 121 2.97 9.29 -6.99
C PRO A 121 2.35 10.17 -5.90
N VAL A 122 1.73 9.61 -4.85
CA VAL A 122 1.11 10.39 -3.76
C VAL A 122 2.15 11.18 -2.97
N LEU A 123 3.17 10.51 -2.41
CA LEU A 123 4.30 11.15 -1.74
C LEU A 123 5.49 11.27 -2.71
N PRO A 124 6.33 12.33 -2.60
CA PRO A 124 7.58 12.41 -3.35
C PRO A 124 8.49 11.21 -3.08
N VAL A 125 9.04 10.65 -4.17
CA VAL A 125 9.74 9.36 -4.17
C VAL A 125 10.90 9.30 -3.16
N ASN A 126 11.73 10.34 -3.12
CA ASN A 126 12.89 10.40 -2.21
C ASN A 126 12.46 10.31 -0.74
N LEU A 127 11.37 11.00 -0.38
CA LEU A 127 10.87 10.97 0.98
C LEU A 127 10.15 9.66 1.30
N PHE A 128 9.36 9.14 0.36
CA PHE A 128 8.71 7.84 0.52
C PHE A 128 9.73 6.74 0.84
N PHE A 129 10.80 6.61 0.06
CA PHE A 129 11.79 5.56 0.29
C PHE A 129 12.57 5.75 1.59
N LYS A 130 12.84 6.99 2.00
CA LYS A 130 13.47 7.28 3.30
C LYS A 130 12.59 6.80 4.46
N VAL A 131 11.30 7.13 4.41
CA VAL A 131 10.33 6.72 5.44
C VAL A 131 10.11 5.21 5.40
N ASP A 132 9.89 4.62 4.22
CA ASP A 132 9.67 3.19 4.04
C ASP A 132 10.85 2.35 4.57
N THR A 133 12.07 2.81 4.32
CA THR A 133 13.29 2.19 4.86
C THR A 133 13.31 2.24 6.38
N TYR A 134 13.00 3.40 6.97
CA TYR A 134 12.95 3.56 8.42
C TYR A 134 11.90 2.64 9.07
N LEU A 135 10.67 2.71 8.57
CA LEU A 135 9.56 1.88 9.05
C LEU A 135 9.85 0.39 8.87
N GLY A 136 10.47 0.01 7.76
CA GLY A 136 10.89 -1.36 7.47
C GLY A 136 11.93 -1.87 8.47
N SER A 137 12.97 -1.08 8.75
CA SER A 137 13.99 -1.42 9.76
C SER A 137 13.37 -1.66 11.13
N ARG A 138 12.51 -0.74 11.58
CA ARG A 138 11.86 -0.86 12.89
C ARG A 138 10.94 -2.10 12.96
N LEU A 139 10.20 -2.39 11.90
CA LEU A 139 9.38 -3.60 11.83
C LEU A 139 10.21 -4.87 11.88
N MET A 140 11.38 -4.89 11.22
CA MET A 140 12.28 -6.06 11.25
C MET A 140 12.85 -6.29 12.64
N GLU A 141 13.26 -5.24 13.36
CA GLU A 141 13.70 -5.35 14.76
C GLU A 141 12.63 -6.00 15.65
N LEU A 142 11.39 -5.52 15.55
CA LEU A 142 10.26 -6.03 16.33
C LEU A 142 9.89 -7.47 15.96
N ARG A 143 9.95 -7.82 14.68
CA ARG A 143 9.59 -9.18 14.22
C ARG A 143 10.66 -10.22 14.53
N ASN A 144 11.93 -9.85 14.43
CA ASN A 144 13.05 -10.79 14.52
C ASN A 144 13.51 -11.04 15.96
N THR A 145 13.14 -10.16 16.90
CA THR A 145 13.33 -10.42 18.33
C THR A 145 12.50 -11.65 18.72
N ASP A 146 13.17 -12.66 19.29
CA ASP A 146 12.56 -13.92 19.73
C ASP A 146 11.70 -14.60 18.66
N TYR A 147 12.16 -14.56 17.40
CA TYR A 147 11.40 -15.01 16.23
C TYR A 147 10.82 -16.44 16.36
N TYR A 148 11.54 -17.35 17.01
CA TYR A 148 11.17 -18.75 17.19
C TYR A 148 10.56 -19.07 18.56
N ALA A 149 10.28 -18.07 19.40
CA ALA A 149 9.74 -18.30 20.74
C ALA A 149 8.28 -18.79 20.72
N ASP A 150 7.49 -18.33 19.75
CA ASP A 150 6.10 -18.79 19.58
C ASP A 150 6.04 -20.13 18.83
N SER A 151 5.22 -21.07 19.31
CA SER A 151 4.88 -22.27 18.56
C SER A 151 4.09 -21.92 17.29
N LEU A 152 4.09 -22.82 16.29
CA LEU A 152 3.26 -22.63 15.09
C LEU A 152 1.76 -22.53 15.42
N GLU A 153 1.29 -23.22 16.46
CA GLU A 153 -0.11 -23.17 16.89
C GLU A 153 -0.48 -21.79 17.42
N ASP A 154 0.39 -21.19 18.24
CA ASP A 154 0.17 -19.85 18.79
C ASP A 154 0.31 -18.78 17.73
N LEU A 155 1.27 -18.92 16.81
CA LEU A 155 1.39 -18.01 15.65
C LEU A 155 0.13 -18.03 14.78
N ARG A 156 -0.48 -19.21 14.53
CA ARG A 156 -1.74 -19.32 13.78
C ARG A 156 -2.87 -18.55 14.47
N LYS A 157 -2.99 -18.67 15.81
CA LYS A 157 -3.99 -17.95 16.61
C LYS A 157 -3.74 -16.44 16.58
N LYS A 158 -2.50 -16.00 16.83
CA LYS A 158 -2.08 -14.58 16.81
C LYS A 158 -2.30 -13.93 15.45
N ARG A 159 -1.99 -14.64 14.36
CA ARG A 159 -2.25 -14.19 12.98
C ARG A 159 -3.74 -14.18 12.64
N GLY A 160 -4.55 -15.00 13.30
CA GLY A 160 -6.00 -15.10 13.10
C GLY A 160 -6.40 -15.91 11.85
N VAL A 161 -5.61 -16.92 11.46
CA VAL A 161 -5.95 -17.74 10.29
C VAL A 161 -7.06 -18.74 10.59
N LYS A 162 -7.95 -18.97 9.62
CA LYS A 162 -8.83 -20.15 9.62
C LYS A 162 -8.05 -21.34 9.05
N VAL A 163 -7.66 -22.27 9.90
CA VAL A 163 -6.95 -23.50 9.46
C VAL A 163 -7.92 -24.40 8.71
N LEU A 164 -7.66 -24.66 7.43
CA LEU A 164 -8.53 -25.51 6.59
C LEU A 164 -8.14 -26.98 6.66
N ARG A 165 -6.84 -27.27 6.66
CA ARG A 165 -6.28 -28.61 6.75
C ARG A 165 -4.86 -28.52 7.32
N LEU A 166 -4.53 -29.43 8.24
CA LEU A 166 -3.14 -29.73 8.58
C LEU A 166 -2.77 -31.04 7.87
N GLY A 167 -1.63 -31.08 7.21
CA GLY A 167 -1.11 -32.34 6.65
C GLY A 167 -0.86 -33.35 7.78
N ASN A 168 -0.92 -34.65 7.47
CA ASN A 168 -0.59 -35.68 8.47
C ASN A 168 0.82 -35.42 9.00
N VAL A 169 0.90 -35.20 10.30
CA VAL A 169 2.16 -35.27 11.03
C VAL A 169 2.51 -36.75 11.08
N ALA A 170 3.59 -37.14 10.40
CA ALA A 170 4.17 -38.47 10.56
C ALA A 170 4.76 -38.60 11.96
#